data_AF-A0A5K0VCC2-F1
#
_entry.id   AF-A0A5K0VCC2-F1
#
_cell.length_a   1.000
_cell.length_b   1.000
_cell.length_c   1.000
_cell.angle_alpha   90.00
_cell.angle_beta   90.00
_cell.angle_gamma   90.00
#
_symmetry.space_group_name_H-M   'P 1'
#
loop_
_entity.id
_entity.type
_entity.pdbx_description
1 polymer ?
#
loop_
_entity_poly.entity_id
_entity_poly.type
_entity_poly.pdbx_seq_one_letter_code
_entity_poly.pdbx_strand_id
1 'polypeptide(L)' 'SYQKALKANPSYKLASECLAIVLTDLGTSLKLAGNTQEGIQKYCEALKIDGDYA' A
#
# COMPACT_ATOMS: atom_id res chain seq x y z
N SER A 1 2.18 13.80 -0.59
CA SER A 1 2.36 12.34 -0.72
C SER A 1 1.95 11.68 0.58
N TYR A 2 1.16 10.60 0.55
CA TYR A 2 0.65 9.92 1.75
C TYR A 2 1.75 9.53 2.75
N GLN A 3 2.90 9.07 2.25
CA GLN A 3 4.09 8.80 3.08
C GLN A 3 4.60 10.02 3.85
N LYS A 4 4.55 11.23 3.28
CA LYS A 4 4.94 12.47 4.00
C LYS A 4 3.93 12.81 5.09
N ALA A 5 2.65 12.56 4.84
CA ALA A 5 1.59 12.77 5.81
C ALA A 5 1.73 11.79 6.99
N LEU A 6 2.05 10.52 6.72
CA LEU A 6 2.34 9.52 7.76
C LEU A 6 3.65 9.79 8.52
N LYS A 7 4.66 10.38 7.88
CA LYS A 7 5.86 10.84 8.59
C LYS A 7 5.55 11.99 9.57
N ALA A 8 4.63 12.89 9.22
CA ALA A 8 4.22 13.99 10.08
C ALA A 8 3.22 13.53 11.16
N ASN A 9 2.33 12.61 10.83
CA ASN A 9 1.36 12.00 11.74
C ASN A 9 1.16 10.52 11.38
N PRO A 10 1.84 9.60 12.08
CA PRO A 10 1.71 8.16 11.85
C PRO A 10 0.30 7.60 12.08
N SER A 11 -0.52 8.29 12.88
CA SER A 11 -1.91 7.92 13.18
C SER A 11 -2.93 8.52 12.20
N TYR A 12 -2.47 9.11 11.09
CA TYR A 12 -3.36 9.71 10.11
C TYR A 12 -4.05 8.65 9.25
N LYS A 13 -5.18 8.15 9.75
CA LYS A 13 -5.97 7.04 9.19
C LYS A 13 -6.23 7.16 7.68
N LEU A 14 -6.70 8.31 7.22
CA LEU A 14 -6.94 8.57 5.79
C LEU A 14 -5.69 8.39 4.93
N ALA A 15 -4.52 8.80 5.41
CA ALA A 15 -3.27 8.62 4.68
C ALA A 15 -2.82 7.16 4.66
N SER A 16 -3.06 6.40 5.74
CA SER A 16 -2.81 4.95 5.78
C SER A 16 -3.72 4.22 4.80
N GLU A 17 -5.04 4.45 4.85
CA GLU A 17 -6.03 3.86 3.95
C GLU A 17 -5.70 4.16 2.48
N CYS A 18 -5.44 5.44 2.15
CA CYS A 18 -5.09 5.82 0.78
C CYS A 18 -3.78 5.19 0.31
N LEU A 19 -2.80 5.02 1.19
CA LEU A 19 -1.53 4.38 0.83
C LEU A 19 -1.68 2.88 0.63
N ALA A 20 -2.53 2.20 1.41
CA ALA A 20 -2.85 0.78 1.23
C ALA A 20 -3.55 0.51 -0.11
N ILE A 21 -4.51 1.36 -0.51
CA ILE A 21 -5.19 1.29 -1.82
C ILE A 21 -4.16 1.41 -2.96
N VAL A 22 -3.34 2.46 -2.94
CA VAL A 22 -2.34 2.71 -4.00
C VAL A 22 -1.33 1.56 -4.12
N LEU A 23 -0.89 0.99 -3.00
CA LEU A 23 0.02 -0.16 -3.00
C LEU A 23 -0.66 -1.42 -3.58
N THR A 24 -1.95 -1.61 -3.32
CA THR A 24 -2.73 -2.73 -3.87
C THR A 24 -2.93 -2.60 -5.38
N ASP A 25 -3.24 -1.40 -5.87
CA ASP A 25 -3.38 -1.12 -7.30
C ASP A 25 -2.05 -1.32 -8.03
N LEU A 26 -0.95 -0.86 -7.42
CA LEU A 26 0.40 -1.11 -7.93
C LEU A 26 0.72 -2.60 -7.95
N GLY A 27 0.38 -3.34 -6.88
CA GLY A 27 0.56 -4.79 -6.82
C GLY A 27 -0.18 -5.52 -7.93
N THR A 28 -1.40 -5.09 -8.22
CA THR A 28 -2.24 -5.63 -9.31
C THR A 28 -1.63 -5.34 -10.67
N SER A 29 -1.17 -4.12 -10.88
CA SER A 29 -0.49 -3.72 -12.11
C SER A 29 0.77 -4.53 -12.35
N LEU A 30 1.59 -4.74 -11.31
CA LEU A 30 2.82 -5.54 -11.37
C LEU A 30 2.53 -7.02 -11.67
N LYS A 31 1.54 -7.61 -11.00
CA LYS A 31 1.07 -8.97 -11.30
C LYS A 31 0.66 -9.11 -12.77
N LEU A 32 -0.12 -8.16 -13.31
CA LEU A 32 -0.57 -8.19 -14.70
C LEU A 32 0.58 -8.00 -15.69
N ALA A 33 1.62 -7.25 -15.31
CA ALA A 33 2.84 -7.08 -16.10
C ALA A 33 3.79 -8.31 -16.06
N GLY A 34 3.44 -9.37 -15.33
CA GLY A 34 4.29 -10.55 -15.14
C GLY A 34 5.30 -10.42 -13.99
N ASN A 35 5.36 -9.27 -13.33
CA ASN A 35 6.22 -8.99 -12.17
C ASN A 35 5.54 -9.46 -10.88
N THR A 36 5.12 -10.73 -10.85
CA THR A 36 4.30 -11.29 -9.76
C THR A 36 4.96 -11.15 -8.39
N GLN A 37 6.28 -11.33 -8.31
CA GLN A 37 7.01 -11.24 -7.03
C GLN A 37 7.00 -9.81 -6.46
N GLU A 38 7.22 -8.79 -7.31
CA GLU A 38 7.12 -7.39 -6.89
C GLU A 38 5.68 -7.04 -6.53
N GLY A 39 4.70 -7.60 -7.25
CA GLY A 39 3.28 -7.43 -6.94
C GLY A 39 2.94 -7.93 -5.53
N ILE A 40 3.42 -9.13 -5.17
CA ILE A 40 3.28 -9.69 -3.82
C ILE A 40 3.90 -8.76 -2.76
N GLN A 41 5.10 -8.23 -3.02
CA GLN A 41 5.73 -7.29 -2.09
C GLN A 41 4.86 -6.05 -1.84
N LYS A 42 4.20 -5.52 -2.88
CA LYS A 42 3.29 -4.37 -2.73
C LYS A 42 2.02 -4.69 -1.96
N TYR A 43 1.44 -5.86 -2.14
CA TYR A 43 0.33 -6.31 -1.28
C TYR A 43 0.78 -6.47 0.19
N CYS A 44 1.97 -7.02 0.44
CA CYS A 44 2.50 -7.12 1.79
C CYS A 44 2.81 -5.74 2.41
N GLU A 45 3.26 -4.76 1.63
CA GLU A 45 3.41 -3.38 2.08
C GLU A 45 2.05 -2.77 2.46
N ALA A 46 1.00 -3.01 1.66
CA ALA A 46 -0.36 -2.52 1.95
C ALA A 46 -0.90 -3.06 3.29
N LEU A 47 -0.79 -4.38 3.50
CA LEU A 47 -1.22 -5.06 4.73
C LEU A 47 -0.46 -4.60 5.99
N LYS A 48 0.79 -4.14 5.84
CA LYS A 48 1.57 -3.59 6.97
C LYS A 48 1.12 -2.20 7.37
N ILE A 49 0.56 -1.44 6.43
CA ILE A 49 0.10 -0.07 6.65
C ILE A 49 -1.29 -0.07 7.26
N ASP A 50 -2.14 -0.99 6.81
CA ASP A 50 -3.46 -1.19 7.35
C ASP A 50 -3.75 -2.70 7.39
N GLY A 51 -3.59 -3.28 8.57
CA GLY A 51 -3.82 -4.71 8.80
C GLY A 51 -5.29 -5.11 8.69
N ASP A 52 -6.20 -4.13 8.80
CA ASP A 52 -7.65 -4.32 8.67
C ASP A 52 -8.13 -4.11 7.21
N TYR A 53 -7.23 -3.82 6.27
CA TYR A 53 -7.56 -3.61 4.85
C TYR A 53 -7.90 -4.91 4.07
N ALA A 54 -8.16 -6.02 4.77
CA ALA A 54 -8.49 -7.31 4.17
C ALA A 54 -10.00 -7.55 4.01
#